data_AF-A0AA95F8Z9-F1
#
_entry.id   AF-A0AA95F8Z9-F1
#
_cell.length_a   1.000
_cell.length_b   1.000
_cell.length_c   1.000
_cell.angle_alpha   90.00
_cell.angle_beta   90.00
_cell.angle_gamma   90.00
#
_symmetry.space_group_name_H-M   'P 1'
#
loop_
_entity.id
_entity.type
_entity.pdbx_description
1 polymer ?
#
loop_
_entity_poly.entity_id
_entity_poly.type
_entity_poly.pdbx_seq_one_letter_code
_entity_poly.pdbx_strand_id
1 'polypeptide(L)'
;MGGTAGVIVNLGGGRGLLREAPAKSLARIDRALGHRMQITEALRSWSQQNEHYQTFLRYGRPIAKSPDGPPKGDGPSIHQLGYAIDSDEAQEHQALMEDHGWRRTVYRWVDGVWTLIEGWHFEYDEARDNHRHEVVTLVQTASGAWHLPNPNPPALPEPEIGDIEMRMIWNGDDPNEETKRALVGELTFQRLSPRASTRERKLFGKPVDVNNAEYDGFLGTVNARRASAGLKPLPNPRTS
;
A
#
# COMPACT_ATOMS: atom_id res chain seq x y z
N MET A 1 -8.17 -12.42 31.53
CA MET A 1 -7.24 -11.40 31.03
C MET A 1 -7.97 -10.61 29.94
N GLY A 2 -8.29 -9.34 30.21
CA GLY A 2 -8.98 -8.48 29.25
C GLY A 2 -8.02 -7.99 28.18
N GLY A 3 -8.08 -8.59 26.99
CA GLY A 3 -7.35 -8.10 25.82
C GLY A 3 -8.08 -6.87 25.28
N THR A 4 -7.34 -5.77 25.08
CA THR A 4 -7.77 -4.65 24.25
C THR A 4 -8.43 -5.19 22.98
N ALA A 5 -9.67 -4.78 22.70
CA ALA A 5 -10.36 -5.17 21.48
C ALA A 5 -9.48 -4.74 20.28
N GLY A 6 -8.80 -5.70 19.66
CA GLY A 6 -7.84 -5.44 18.59
C GLY A 6 -8.50 -4.71 17.41
N VAL A 7 -7.73 -3.93 16.66
CA VAL A 7 -8.24 -3.20 15.50
C VAL A 7 -8.84 -4.17 14.49
N ILE A 8 -10.05 -3.85 14.02
CA ILE A 8 -10.72 -4.53 12.89
C ILE A 8 -10.46 -3.71 11.64
N VAL A 9 -9.99 -4.38 10.60
CA VAL A 9 -9.53 -3.78 9.34
C VAL A 9 -10.40 -4.28 8.20
N ASN A 10 -10.88 -3.36 7.38
CA ASN A 10 -11.56 -3.64 6.13
C ASN A 10 -10.54 -3.96 5.03
N LEU A 11 -10.67 -5.15 4.44
CA LEU A 11 -9.75 -5.64 3.41
C LEU A 11 -9.94 -4.97 2.04
N GLY A 12 -11.03 -4.21 1.87
CA GLY A 12 -11.41 -3.55 0.62
C GLY A 12 -11.92 -4.53 -0.45
N GLY A 13 -12.57 -3.99 -1.49
CA GLY A 13 -13.02 -4.76 -2.64
C GLY A 13 -14.04 -5.87 -2.33
N GLY A 14 -14.81 -5.73 -1.24
CA GLY A 14 -15.82 -6.72 -0.83
C GLY A 14 -15.26 -7.93 -0.07
N ARG A 15 -13.96 -7.98 0.23
CA ARG A 15 -13.28 -9.13 0.86
C ARG A 15 -13.55 -9.32 2.36
N GLY A 16 -14.40 -8.48 2.94
CA GLY A 16 -14.76 -8.54 4.35
C GLY A 16 -13.76 -7.85 5.28
N LEU A 17 -13.77 -8.28 6.54
CA LEU A 17 -13.01 -7.69 7.63
C LEU A 17 -12.09 -8.73 8.27
N LEU A 18 -10.97 -8.30 8.85
CA LEU A 18 -10.09 -9.15 9.67
C LEU A 18 -9.54 -8.35 10.86
N ARG A 19 -8.92 -9.04 11.81
CA ARG A 19 -8.06 -8.38 12.80
C ARG A 19 -6.80 -7.82 12.12
N GLU A 20 -6.17 -6.87 12.78
CA GLU A 20 -5.00 -6.16 12.25
C GLU A 20 -3.86 -7.06 11.76
N ALA A 21 -3.37 -8.00 12.57
CA ALA A 21 -2.26 -8.87 12.18
C ALA A 21 -2.56 -9.71 10.92
N PRO A 22 -3.67 -10.48 10.85
CA PRO A 22 -4.02 -11.21 9.63
C PRO A 22 -4.31 -10.29 8.44
N ALA A 23 -4.92 -9.11 8.65
CA ALA A 23 -5.12 -8.14 7.56
C ALA A 23 -3.77 -7.66 6.97
N LYS A 24 -2.79 -7.33 7.82
CA LYS A 24 -1.45 -6.95 7.37
C LYS A 24 -0.74 -8.09 6.64
N SER A 25 -0.92 -9.33 7.10
CA SER A 25 -0.42 -10.51 6.38
C SER A 25 -1.02 -10.60 4.97
N LEU A 26 -2.34 -10.50 4.84
CA LEU A 26 -2.99 -10.48 3.52
C LEU A 26 -2.51 -9.34 2.63
N ALA A 27 -2.22 -8.15 3.17
CA ALA A 27 -1.68 -7.06 2.37
C ALA A 27 -0.30 -7.37 1.78
N ARG A 28 0.53 -8.14 2.48
CA ARG A 28 1.83 -8.60 1.97
C ARG A 28 1.66 -9.65 0.88
N ILE A 29 0.71 -10.56 1.07
CA ILE A 29 0.32 -11.55 0.06
C ILE A 29 -0.21 -10.86 -1.20
N ASP A 30 -1.13 -9.90 -1.06
CA ASP A 30 -1.66 -9.11 -2.19
C ASP A 30 -0.53 -8.44 -2.99
N ARG A 31 0.47 -7.88 -2.29
CA ARG A 31 1.65 -7.28 -2.91
C ARG A 31 2.52 -8.32 -3.63
N ALA A 32 2.69 -9.51 -3.07
CA ALA A 32 3.45 -10.59 -3.69
C ALA A 32 2.77 -11.14 -4.94
N LEU A 33 1.43 -11.20 -4.96
CA LEU A 33 0.64 -11.60 -6.13
C LEU A 33 0.52 -10.50 -7.19
N GLY A 34 0.70 -9.23 -6.81
CA GLY A 34 0.49 -8.07 -7.69
C GLY A 34 -1.00 -7.72 -7.88
N HIS A 35 -1.90 -8.41 -7.17
CA HIS A 35 -3.32 -8.10 -7.13
C HIS A 35 -3.92 -8.49 -5.78
N ARG A 36 -5.17 -8.07 -5.55
CA ARG A 36 -5.94 -8.49 -4.38
C ARG A 36 -6.30 -9.96 -4.53
N MET A 37 -5.89 -10.79 -3.57
CA MET A 37 -6.33 -12.17 -3.47
C MET A 37 -7.85 -12.22 -3.28
N GLN A 38 -8.51 -13.14 -3.97
CA GLN A 38 -9.93 -13.46 -3.82
C GLN A 38 -10.19 -14.00 -2.42
N ILE A 39 -11.23 -13.49 -1.76
CA ILE A 39 -11.69 -13.96 -0.44
C ILE A 39 -13.20 -14.16 -0.53
N THR A 40 -13.69 -15.37 -0.26
CA THR A 40 -15.13 -15.69 -0.23
C THR A 40 -15.72 -15.36 1.13
N GLU A 41 -14.97 -15.63 2.19
CA GLU A 41 -15.40 -15.33 3.56
C GLU A 41 -14.22 -14.89 4.44
N ALA A 42 -14.48 -13.97 5.35
CA ALA A 42 -13.51 -13.48 6.33
C ALA A 42 -14.18 -13.41 7.71
N LEU A 43 -14.03 -12.29 8.45
CA LEU A 43 -14.68 -12.15 9.75
C LEU A 43 -16.19 -12.31 9.65
N ARG A 44 -16.73 -13.17 10.53
CA ARG A 44 -18.16 -13.39 10.70
C ARG A 44 -18.63 -12.77 12.00
N SER A 45 -19.71 -11.99 11.98
CA SER A 45 -20.29 -11.49 13.23
C SER A 45 -20.88 -12.63 14.06
N TRP A 46 -21.14 -12.37 15.35
CA TRP A 46 -21.88 -13.32 16.18
C TRP A 46 -23.24 -13.67 15.57
N SER A 47 -23.99 -12.68 15.06
CA SER A 47 -25.33 -12.91 14.48
C SER A 47 -25.28 -13.77 13.23
N GLN A 48 -24.31 -13.53 12.34
CA GLN A 48 -24.09 -14.37 11.15
C GLN A 48 -23.71 -15.80 11.53
N GLN A 49 -22.82 -15.98 12.52
CA GLN A 49 -22.49 -17.32 13.01
C GLN A 49 -23.71 -18.01 13.62
N ASN A 50 -24.51 -17.29 14.41
CA ASN A 50 -25.71 -17.85 15.01
C ASN A 50 -26.69 -18.31 13.93
N GLU A 51 -26.89 -17.54 12.85
CA GLU A 51 -27.73 -17.94 11.73
C GLU A 51 -27.25 -19.25 11.07
N HIS A 52 -25.95 -19.39 10.83
CA HIS A 52 -25.36 -20.62 10.33
C HIS A 52 -25.57 -21.78 11.30
N TYR A 53 -25.39 -21.53 12.60
CA TYR A 53 -25.59 -22.54 13.64
C TYR A 53 -27.05 -22.99 13.76
N GLN A 54 -28.01 -22.07 13.71
CA GLN A 54 -29.44 -22.42 13.70
C GLN A 54 -29.82 -23.23 12.46
N THR A 55 -29.23 -22.90 11.30
CA THR A 55 -29.40 -23.67 10.06
C THR A 55 -28.86 -25.10 10.24
N PHE A 56 -27.67 -25.25 10.81
CA PHE A 56 -27.11 -26.57 11.14
C PHE A 56 -28.00 -27.36 12.09
N LEU A 57 -28.48 -26.76 13.18
CA LEU A 57 -29.39 -27.43 14.12
C LEU A 57 -30.69 -27.90 13.45
N ARG A 58 -31.20 -27.13 12.48
CA ARG A 58 -32.44 -27.44 11.77
C ARG A 58 -32.29 -28.53 10.72
N TYR A 59 -31.18 -28.55 9.97
CA TYR A 59 -31.02 -29.38 8.78
C TYR A 59 -29.89 -30.41 8.85
N GLY A 60 -29.06 -30.36 9.90
CA GLY A 60 -27.85 -31.18 10.04
C GLY A 60 -26.71 -30.80 9.07
N ARG A 61 -26.88 -29.75 8.26
CA ARG A 61 -25.90 -29.25 7.29
C ARG A 61 -26.18 -27.81 6.83
N PRO A 62 -25.17 -27.05 6.36
CA PRO A 62 -23.74 -27.33 6.52
C PRO A 62 -23.35 -27.34 8.01
N ILE A 63 -22.24 -27.99 8.35
CA ILE A 63 -21.78 -28.04 9.76
C ILE A 63 -21.34 -26.63 10.18
N ALA A 64 -21.82 -26.17 11.34
CA ALA A 64 -21.46 -24.88 11.90
C ALA A 64 -21.19 -25.00 13.39
N LYS A 65 -20.17 -24.30 13.87
CA LYS A 65 -19.93 -24.14 15.32
C LYS A 65 -21.00 -23.26 15.95
N SER A 66 -21.30 -23.51 17.23
CA SER A 66 -22.06 -22.59 18.07
C SER A 66 -21.35 -21.23 18.13
N PRO A 67 -22.08 -20.10 18.03
CA PRO A 67 -21.49 -18.77 18.11
C PRO A 67 -20.88 -18.46 19.48
N ASP A 68 -21.32 -19.16 20.53
CA ASP A 68 -20.81 -19.05 21.90
C ASP A 68 -19.76 -20.14 22.22
N GLY A 69 -19.42 -20.97 21.23
CA GLY A 69 -18.67 -22.20 21.41
C GLY A 69 -19.50 -23.31 22.08
N PRO A 70 -19.02 -24.57 22.07
CA PRO A 70 -19.63 -25.64 22.83
C PRO A 70 -19.29 -25.52 24.33
N PRO A 71 -20.13 -26.05 25.25
CA PRO A 71 -19.83 -26.11 26.68
C PRO A 71 -18.53 -26.84 27.05
N LYS A 72 -17.98 -27.64 26.12
CA LYS A 72 -16.78 -28.47 26.29
C LYS A 72 -15.81 -28.41 25.10
N GLY A 73 -15.29 -27.23 24.74
CA GLY A 73 -13.87 -27.17 24.36
C GLY A 73 -13.40 -26.38 23.14
N ASP A 74 -14.21 -26.09 22.13
CA ASP A 74 -13.63 -25.63 20.83
C ASP A 74 -13.83 -24.15 20.48
N GLY A 75 -14.27 -23.35 21.45
CA GLY A 75 -14.46 -21.90 21.31
C GLY A 75 -15.44 -21.50 20.18
N PRO A 76 -15.61 -20.19 19.95
CA PRO A 76 -16.32 -19.69 18.78
C PRO A 76 -15.57 -20.02 17.48
N SER A 77 -16.22 -19.81 16.34
CA SER A 77 -15.57 -19.92 15.03
C SER A 77 -14.36 -18.98 14.91
N ILE A 78 -13.28 -19.42 14.27
CA ILE A 78 -12.09 -18.58 14.05
C ILE A 78 -12.42 -17.40 13.13
N HIS A 79 -13.42 -17.54 12.23
CA HIS A 79 -13.99 -16.40 11.50
C HIS A 79 -14.57 -15.36 12.45
N GLN A 80 -15.23 -15.74 13.54
CA GLN A 80 -15.72 -14.76 14.53
C GLN A 80 -14.60 -14.01 15.25
N LEU A 81 -13.43 -14.66 15.38
CA LEU A 81 -12.26 -14.03 15.98
C LEU A 81 -11.56 -13.06 15.01
N GLY A 82 -11.85 -13.16 13.70
CA GLY A 82 -11.21 -12.38 12.64
C GLY A 82 -9.82 -12.87 12.26
N TYR A 83 -9.58 -14.17 12.43
CA TYR A 83 -8.30 -14.84 12.17
C TYR A 83 -8.41 -15.96 11.13
N ALA A 84 -9.51 -16.01 10.37
CA ALA A 84 -9.69 -16.98 9.30
C ALA A 84 -10.20 -16.31 8.03
N ILE A 85 -9.85 -16.92 6.90
CA ILE A 85 -10.39 -16.62 5.59
C ILE A 85 -10.74 -17.92 4.87
N ASP A 86 -11.75 -17.82 4.02
CA ASP A 86 -12.01 -18.78 2.96
C ASP A 86 -11.63 -18.17 1.62
N SER A 87 -10.90 -18.94 0.80
CA SER A 87 -10.47 -18.51 -0.52
C SER A 87 -10.21 -19.71 -1.42
N ASP A 88 -10.77 -19.66 -2.63
CA ASP A 88 -10.49 -20.65 -3.67
C ASP A 88 -9.12 -20.40 -4.31
N GLU A 89 -8.77 -19.13 -4.52
CA GLU A 89 -7.48 -18.73 -5.09
C GLU A 89 -6.30 -19.07 -4.17
N ALA A 90 -6.44 -18.88 -2.85
CA ALA A 90 -5.37 -19.16 -1.88
C ALA A 90 -4.87 -20.61 -1.95
N GLN A 91 -5.72 -21.54 -2.42
CA GLN A 91 -5.38 -22.94 -2.57
C GLN A 91 -4.24 -23.17 -3.58
N GLU A 92 -4.11 -22.30 -4.57
CA GLU A 92 -3.06 -22.35 -5.60
C GLU A 92 -1.74 -21.75 -5.09
N HIS A 93 -1.77 -21.03 -3.96
CA HIS A 93 -0.65 -20.29 -3.39
C HIS A 93 -0.23 -20.80 -2.00
N GLN A 94 -0.43 -22.10 -1.71
CA GLN A 94 -0.20 -22.69 -0.39
C GLN A 94 1.14 -22.31 0.26
N ALA A 95 2.25 -22.39 -0.48
CA ALA A 95 3.57 -22.07 0.07
C ALA A 95 3.69 -20.59 0.49
N LEU A 96 3.11 -19.68 -0.31
CA LEU A 96 3.05 -18.25 0.03
C LEU A 96 2.16 -18.03 1.26
N MET A 97 1.01 -18.69 1.31
CA MET A 97 0.09 -18.62 2.46
C MET A 97 0.79 -19.04 3.76
N GLU A 98 1.49 -20.18 3.73
CA GLU A 98 2.20 -20.72 4.90
C GLU A 98 3.36 -19.83 5.37
N ASP A 99 4.14 -19.27 4.44
CA ASP A 99 5.23 -18.34 4.75
C ASP A 99 4.72 -17.06 5.45
N HIS A 100 3.50 -16.66 5.09
CA HIS A 100 2.77 -15.53 5.68
C HIS A 100 1.89 -15.92 6.88
N GLY A 101 2.09 -17.10 7.46
CA GLY A 101 1.45 -17.53 8.72
C GLY A 101 0.04 -18.09 8.58
N TRP A 102 -0.44 -18.35 7.37
CA TRP A 102 -1.75 -18.95 7.13
C TRP A 102 -1.62 -20.47 6.96
N ARG A 103 -2.44 -21.22 7.69
CA ARG A 103 -2.44 -22.68 7.62
C ARG A 103 -3.84 -23.24 7.47
N ARG A 104 -3.93 -24.37 6.78
CA ARG A 104 -5.15 -25.17 6.76
C ARG A 104 -5.26 -25.96 8.05
N THR A 105 -6.44 -25.99 8.64
CA THR A 105 -6.67 -26.59 9.98
C THR A 105 -7.80 -27.60 10.00
N VAL A 106 -8.63 -27.65 8.96
CA VAL A 106 -9.85 -28.47 8.94
C VAL A 106 -9.56 -29.86 8.37
N TYR A 107 -8.98 -30.68 9.23
CA TYR A 107 -8.77 -32.11 8.96
C TYR A 107 -9.83 -32.95 9.67
N ARG A 108 -10.25 -34.05 9.05
CA ARG A 108 -11.11 -35.07 9.67
C ARG A 108 -10.54 -36.46 9.46
N TRP A 109 -10.83 -37.36 10.39
CA TRP A 109 -10.49 -38.76 10.26
C TRP A 109 -11.47 -39.44 9.29
N VAL A 110 -11.01 -39.78 8.09
CA VAL A 110 -11.80 -40.43 7.04
C VAL A 110 -11.05 -41.70 6.63
N ASP A 111 -11.75 -42.84 6.67
CA ASP A 111 -11.22 -44.16 6.26
C ASP A 111 -9.83 -44.51 6.84
N GLY A 112 -9.59 -44.13 8.10
CA GLY A 112 -8.35 -44.47 8.80
C GLY A 112 -7.19 -43.48 8.58
N VAL A 113 -7.43 -42.34 7.95
CA VAL A 113 -6.41 -41.30 7.70
C VAL A 113 -6.96 -39.90 8.02
N TRP A 114 -6.10 -38.99 8.48
CA TRP A 114 -6.44 -37.56 8.57
C TRP A 114 -6.48 -36.94 7.17
N THR A 115 -7.68 -36.56 6.73
CA THR A 115 -7.93 -35.97 5.42
C THR A 115 -8.30 -34.49 5.58
N LEU A 116 -7.69 -33.63 4.77
CA LEU A 116 -8.08 -32.22 4.66
C LEU A 116 -9.46 -32.13 3.99
N ILE A 117 -10.44 -31.54 4.68
CA ILE A 117 -11.84 -31.48 4.19
C ILE A 117 -12.19 -30.11 3.63
N GLU A 118 -11.64 -29.03 4.19
CA GLU A 118 -11.91 -27.66 3.73
C GLU A 118 -10.59 -27.06 3.23
N GLY A 119 -10.25 -27.37 1.97
CA GLY A 119 -9.02 -26.88 1.34
C GLY A 119 -9.01 -25.36 1.15
N TRP A 120 -10.17 -24.74 1.12
CA TRP A 120 -10.33 -23.28 1.01
C TRP A 120 -10.17 -22.53 2.34
N HIS A 121 -10.23 -23.22 3.51
CA HIS A 121 -10.20 -22.58 4.84
C HIS A 121 -8.78 -22.42 5.37
N PHE A 122 -8.41 -21.19 5.69
CA PHE A 122 -7.10 -20.83 6.24
C PHE A 122 -7.24 -20.06 7.55
N GLU A 123 -6.47 -20.45 8.55
CA GLU A 123 -6.34 -19.76 9.84
C GLU A 123 -4.97 -19.09 9.97
N TYR A 124 -4.94 -17.85 10.44
CA TYR A 124 -3.73 -17.09 10.69
C TYR A 124 -3.15 -17.38 12.08
N ASP A 125 -1.86 -17.64 12.13
CA ASP A 125 -1.07 -17.80 13.33
C ASP A 125 0.16 -16.88 13.25
N GLU A 126 0.16 -15.81 14.05
CA GLU A 126 1.23 -14.80 14.04
C GLU A 126 2.61 -15.40 14.33
N ALA A 127 2.68 -16.47 15.15
CA ALA A 127 3.96 -17.11 15.45
C ALA A 127 4.58 -17.82 14.23
N ARG A 128 3.78 -18.09 13.20
CA ARG A 128 4.21 -18.72 11.93
C ARG A 128 4.45 -17.73 10.81
N ASP A 129 4.00 -16.49 10.96
CA ASP A 129 4.18 -15.46 9.94
C ASP A 129 5.64 -14.97 9.93
N ASN A 130 6.41 -15.44 8.94
CA ASN A 130 7.81 -15.06 8.76
C ASN A 130 7.95 -13.57 8.41
N HIS A 131 6.89 -12.93 7.93
CA HIS A 131 6.88 -11.54 7.48
C HIS A 131 6.17 -10.59 8.46
N ARG A 132 5.81 -11.05 9.66
CA ARG A 132 5.09 -10.24 10.68
C ARG A 132 5.78 -8.92 11.04
N HIS A 133 7.09 -8.84 10.85
CA HIS A 133 7.92 -7.68 11.15
C HIS A 133 7.97 -6.65 10.00
N GLU A 134 7.50 -7.01 8.81
CA GLU A 134 7.40 -6.06 7.70
C GLU A 134 6.30 -5.03 7.93
N VAL A 135 6.63 -3.76 7.66
CA VAL A 135 5.72 -2.65 7.89
C VAL A 135 4.63 -2.62 6.82
N VAL A 136 3.38 -2.73 7.27
CA VAL A 136 2.18 -2.40 6.49
C VAL A 136 1.45 -1.27 7.21
N THR A 137 1.40 -0.11 6.56
CA THR A 137 0.69 1.06 7.08
C THR A 137 -0.79 0.96 6.75
N LEU A 138 -1.62 0.80 7.77
CA LEU A 138 -3.07 0.85 7.63
C LEU A 138 -3.53 2.30 7.43
N VAL A 139 -4.60 2.47 6.66
CA VAL A 139 -5.21 3.79 6.40
C VAL A 139 -6.47 3.91 7.23
N GLN A 140 -6.62 5.01 7.97
CA GLN A 140 -7.86 5.32 8.68
C GLN A 140 -8.72 6.27 7.84
N THR A 141 -10.01 5.98 7.72
CA THR A 141 -10.98 6.87 7.05
C THR A 141 -11.38 8.02 7.96
N ALA A 142 -12.04 9.02 7.39
CA ALA A 142 -12.66 10.11 8.15
C ALA A 142 -13.69 9.62 9.19
N SER A 143 -14.29 8.43 8.97
CA SER A 143 -15.21 7.79 9.93
C SER A 143 -14.50 7.00 11.03
N GLY A 144 -13.16 6.97 11.04
CA GLY A 144 -12.35 6.22 12.00
C GLY A 144 -12.17 4.74 11.67
N ALA A 145 -12.71 4.25 10.55
CA ALA A 145 -12.56 2.86 10.12
C ALA A 145 -11.16 2.60 9.54
N TRP A 146 -10.59 1.42 9.80
CA TRP A 146 -9.28 1.03 9.29
C TRP A 146 -9.39 0.22 8.01
N HIS A 147 -8.50 0.48 7.05
CA HIS A 147 -8.48 -0.16 5.75
C HIS A 147 -7.06 -0.58 5.35
N LEU A 148 -6.97 -1.64 4.54
CA LEU A 148 -5.74 -1.96 3.84
C LEU A 148 -5.43 -0.89 2.77
N PRO A 149 -4.14 -0.57 2.57
CA PRO A 149 -3.74 0.25 1.43
C PRO A 149 -4.13 -0.46 0.13
N ASN A 150 -4.43 0.29 -0.91
CA ASN A 150 -4.68 -0.30 -2.21
C ASN A 150 -3.36 -0.92 -2.74
N PRO A 151 -3.28 -2.24 -3.03
CA PRO A 151 -2.03 -2.86 -3.50
C PRO A 151 -1.59 -2.30 -4.85
N ASN A 152 -2.55 -1.86 -5.66
CA ASN A 152 -2.33 -1.05 -6.85
C ASN A 152 -3.03 0.30 -6.62
N PRO A 153 -2.41 1.26 -5.92
CA PRO A 153 -2.99 2.60 -5.88
C PRO A 153 -3.26 3.02 -7.32
N PRO A 154 -4.40 3.67 -7.63
CA PRO A 154 -4.51 4.33 -8.93
C PRO A 154 -3.21 5.11 -9.08
N ALA A 155 -2.57 4.98 -10.25
CA ALA A 155 -1.41 5.82 -10.55
C ALA A 155 -1.81 7.21 -10.07
N LEU A 156 -1.00 7.81 -9.18
CA LEU A 156 -1.18 9.22 -8.84
C LEU A 156 -1.49 9.90 -10.17
N PRO A 157 -2.58 10.70 -10.29
CA PRO A 157 -2.94 11.31 -11.56
C PRO A 157 -1.62 11.81 -12.14
N GLU A 158 -1.25 11.28 -13.31
CA GLU A 158 0.05 11.63 -13.90
C GLU A 158 0.14 13.13 -13.73
N PRO A 159 1.13 13.65 -12.99
CA PRO A 159 1.10 15.03 -12.58
C PRO A 159 0.96 15.79 -13.88
N GLU A 160 -0.19 16.46 -14.09
CA GLU A 160 -0.58 16.99 -15.41
C GLU A 160 0.69 17.51 -16.03
N ILE A 161 1.14 16.89 -17.13
CA ILE A 161 2.30 17.38 -17.83
C ILE A 161 1.82 18.69 -18.47
N GLY A 162 1.63 19.74 -17.65
CA GLY A 162 1.80 21.09 -18.09
C GLY A 162 3.16 21.11 -18.73
N ASP A 163 3.19 21.50 -19.99
CA ASP A 163 4.40 21.60 -20.78
C ASP A 163 5.51 22.20 -19.91
N ILE A 164 6.57 21.43 -19.67
CA ILE A 164 7.77 22.00 -19.07
C ILE A 164 8.36 22.85 -20.17
N GLU A 165 8.06 24.14 -20.15
CA GLU A 165 8.70 25.09 -21.05
C GLU A 165 10.14 25.30 -20.58
N MET A 166 11.07 24.51 -21.12
CA MET A 166 12.50 24.67 -20.88
C MET A 166 13.00 25.88 -21.66
N ARG A 167 13.11 27.03 -21.00
CA ARG A 167 13.70 28.24 -21.56
C ARG A 167 15.16 28.35 -21.11
N MET A 168 16.08 28.38 -22.07
CA MET A 168 17.46 28.77 -21.82
C MET A 168 17.49 30.28 -21.76
N ILE A 169 17.72 30.84 -20.58
CA ILE A 169 17.68 32.29 -20.37
C ILE A 169 19.10 32.84 -20.47
N TRP A 170 19.34 33.70 -21.46
CA TRP A 170 20.61 34.41 -21.65
C TRP A 170 20.48 35.86 -21.22
N ASN A 171 21.52 36.37 -20.55
CA ASN A 171 21.76 37.80 -20.46
C ASN A 171 22.81 38.15 -21.53
N GLY A 172 22.38 38.77 -22.63
CA GLY A 172 23.24 39.15 -23.75
C GLY A 172 24.29 40.22 -23.39
N ASP A 173 24.10 40.93 -22.29
CA ASP A 173 24.95 42.04 -21.86
C ASP A 173 26.04 41.63 -20.85
N ASP A 174 26.02 40.39 -20.35
CA ASP A 174 27.00 39.89 -19.37
C ASP A 174 28.25 39.34 -20.09
N PRO A 175 29.48 39.81 -19.80
CA PRO A 175 30.70 39.27 -20.41
C PRO A 175 31.17 37.94 -19.79
N ASN A 176 30.63 37.48 -18.66
CA ASN A 176 31.11 36.30 -17.93
C ASN A 176 30.37 35.00 -18.29
N GLU A 177 31.05 34.05 -18.94
CA GLU A 177 30.50 32.75 -19.37
C GLU A 177 30.12 31.78 -18.23
N GLU A 178 30.74 31.90 -17.06
CA GLU A 178 30.56 30.94 -15.96
C GLU A 178 29.24 31.18 -15.22
N THR A 179 28.92 32.46 -14.97
CA THR A 179 27.64 32.87 -14.37
C THR A 179 26.46 32.61 -15.30
N LYS A 180 26.66 32.74 -16.62
CA LYS A 180 25.67 32.38 -17.65
C LYS A 180 25.26 30.91 -17.57
N ARG A 181 26.21 29.99 -17.33
CA ARG A 181 25.94 28.54 -17.31
C ARG A 181 25.26 28.06 -16.03
N ALA A 182 25.52 28.72 -14.90
CA ALA A 182 24.96 28.33 -13.60
C ALA A 182 23.43 28.49 -13.52
N LEU A 183 22.87 29.56 -14.11
CA LEU A 183 21.41 29.81 -14.11
C LEU A 183 20.64 28.82 -15.00
N VAL A 184 21.24 28.46 -16.15
CA VAL A 184 20.70 27.48 -17.12
C VAL A 184 20.63 26.08 -16.50
N GLY A 185 21.61 25.71 -15.68
CA GLY A 185 21.63 24.43 -14.98
C GLY A 185 20.46 24.25 -14.01
N GLU A 186 20.11 25.25 -13.20
CA GLU A 186 19.10 25.10 -12.13
C GLU A 186 17.64 25.22 -12.59
N LEU A 187 17.35 25.94 -13.67
CA LEU A 187 16.03 25.93 -14.31
C LEU A 187 15.66 24.55 -14.86
N THR A 188 16.65 23.72 -15.19
CA THR A 188 16.50 22.34 -15.71
C THR A 188 15.97 21.36 -14.65
N PHE A 189 16.13 21.64 -13.35
CA PHE A 189 15.79 20.69 -12.27
C PHE A 189 14.38 20.82 -11.71
N GLN A 190 13.55 21.76 -12.17
CA GLN A 190 12.20 21.93 -11.63
C GLN A 190 11.29 20.71 -11.84
N ARG A 191 11.60 19.81 -12.77
CA ARG A 191 10.71 18.70 -13.06
C ARG A 191 11.42 17.51 -13.73
N LEU A 192 12.36 16.88 -13.02
CA LEU A 192 12.79 15.53 -13.38
C LEU A 192 12.28 14.55 -12.33
N SER A 193 11.31 13.74 -12.75
CA SER A 193 10.91 12.55 -12.01
C SER A 193 12.11 11.58 -11.90
N PRO A 194 12.13 10.66 -10.92
CA PRO A 194 13.18 9.64 -10.78
C PRO A 194 13.39 8.75 -12.01
N ARG A 195 12.51 8.83 -13.03
CA ARG A 195 12.54 8.01 -14.25
C ARG A 195 13.08 8.72 -15.50
N ALA A 196 13.56 9.96 -15.41
CA ALA A 196 14.10 10.65 -16.58
C ALA A 196 15.32 9.92 -17.14
N SER A 197 15.25 9.56 -18.42
CA SER A 197 16.26 8.77 -19.11
C SER A 197 17.58 9.54 -19.28
N THR A 198 18.69 8.84 -19.43
CA THR A 198 20.01 9.44 -19.72
C THR A 198 20.02 10.25 -21.03
N ARG A 199 19.04 10.02 -21.94
CA ARG A 199 18.86 10.76 -23.19
C ARG A 199 18.16 12.11 -23.02
N GLU A 200 17.28 12.28 -22.02
CA GLU A 200 16.57 13.54 -21.74
C GLU A 200 17.47 14.60 -21.07
N ARG A 201 18.70 14.23 -20.68
CA ARG A 201 19.70 15.16 -20.13
C ARG A 201 20.36 16.06 -21.18
N LYS A 202 20.05 15.92 -22.47
CA LYS A 202 20.55 16.84 -23.50
C LYS A 202 19.64 18.06 -23.59
N LEU A 203 20.09 19.15 -22.97
CA LEU A 203 19.58 20.51 -23.13
C LEU A 203 19.35 20.84 -24.62
N PHE A 204 18.10 20.88 -25.05
CA PHE A 204 17.73 21.41 -26.36
C PHE A 204 16.72 22.53 -26.20
N GLY A 205 17.20 23.74 -26.49
CA GLY A 205 16.42 24.96 -26.66
C GLY A 205 17.34 26.06 -27.15
N LYS A 206 16.88 26.91 -28.08
CA LYS A 206 17.62 28.13 -28.44
C LYS A 206 17.62 29.06 -27.22
N PRO A 207 18.73 29.75 -26.93
CA PRO A 207 18.74 30.84 -25.97
C PRO A 207 17.61 31.83 -26.24
N VAL A 208 16.92 32.23 -25.18
CA VAL A 208 16.00 33.36 -25.16
C VAL A 208 16.71 34.48 -24.41
N ASP A 209 16.93 35.59 -25.10
CA ASP A 209 17.43 36.80 -24.46
C ASP A 209 16.32 37.37 -23.58
N VAL A 210 16.65 37.62 -22.32
CA VAL A 210 15.74 38.29 -21.37
C VAL A 210 16.32 39.63 -20.97
N ASN A 211 15.45 40.56 -20.62
CA ASN A 211 15.89 41.85 -20.10
C ASN A 211 16.33 41.76 -18.62
N ASN A 212 16.89 42.84 -18.12
CA ASN A 212 17.45 42.93 -16.77
C ASN A 212 16.46 42.65 -15.63
N ALA A 213 15.19 43.03 -15.78
CA ALA A 213 14.17 42.82 -14.76
C ALA A 213 13.70 41.36 -14.74
N GLU A 214 13.58 40.74 -15.92
CA GLU A 214 13.28 39.32 -16.07
C GLU A 214 14.39 38.47 -15.46
N TYR A 215 15.65 38.78 -15.74
CA TYR A 215 16.81 38.08 -15.16
C TYR A 215 16.79 38.09 -13.62
N ASP A 216 16.51 39.24 -13.00
CA ASP A 216 16.40 39.33 -11.54
C ASP A 216 15.27 38.49 -10.97
N GLY A 217 14.11 38.47 -11.65
CA GLY A 217 12.98 37.62 -11.28
C GLY A 217 13.36 36.13 -11.27
N PHE A 218 14.08 35.68 -12.31
CA PHE A 218 14.56 34.31 -12.40
C PHE A 218 15.60 33.99 -11.33
N LEU A 219 16.60 34.85 -11.13
CA LEU A 219 17.64 34.66 -10.12
C LEU A 219 17.06 34.64 -8.70
N GLY A 220 16.10 35.52 -8.40
CA GLY A 220 15.38 35.54 -7.12
C GLY A 220 14.60 34.24 -6.86
N THR A 221 13.91 33.73 -7.88
CA THR A 221 13.17 32.46 -7.81
C THR A 221 14.10 31.27 -7.55
N VAL A 222 15.26 31.26 -8.22
CA VAL A 222 16.29 30.23 -8.04
C VAL A 222 16.88 30.28 -6.64
N ASN A 223 17.25 31.48 -6.15
CA ASN A 223 17.85 31.64 -4.84
C ASN A 223 16.90 31.33 -3.68
N ALA A 224 15.60 31.62 -3.83
CA ALA A 224 14.59 31.22 -2.84
C ALA A 224 14.54 29.69 -2.67
N ARG A 225 14.68 28.93 -3.76
CA ARG A 225 14.72 27.47 -3.70
C ARG A 225 16.01 26.93 -3.13
N ARG A 226 17.15 27.49 -3.52
CA ARG A 226 18.45 27.15 -2.91
C ARG A 226 18.41 27.33 -1.40
N ALA A 227 17.83 28.42 -0.92
CA ALA A 227 17.64 28.67 0.50
C ALA A 227 16.77 27.59 1.18
N SER A 228 15.65 27.18 0.57
CA SER A 228 14.82 26.07 1.09
C SER A 228 15.53 24.71 1.13
N ALA A 229 16.57 24.53 0.31
CA ALA A 229 17.40 23.33 0.26
C ALA A 229 18.69 23.45 1.10
N GLY A 230 18.88 24.54 1.86
CA GLY A 230 20.08 24.78 2.66
C GLY A 230 21.34 25.12 1.85
N LEU A 231 21.17 25.48 0.57
CA LEU A 231 22.26 25.86 -0.33
C LEU A 231 22.48 27.37 -0.31
N LYS A 232 23.74 27.80 -0.47
CA LYS A 232 24.09 29.23 -0.56
C LYS A 232 23.48 29.85 -1.82
N PRO A 233 22.94 31.09 -1.78
CA PRO A 233 22.43 31.75 -2.97
C PRO A 233 23.52 31.92 -4.04
N LEU A 234 23.12 31.86 -5.30
CA LEU A 234 23.95 32.26 -6.43
C LEU A 234 24.19 33.77 -6.37
N PRO A 235 25.42 34.22 -6.66
CA PRO A 235 25.73 35.64 -6.72
C PRO A 235 24.94 36.31 -7.84
N ASN A 236 24.47 37.53 -7.60
CA ASN A 236 24.01 38.39 -8.69
C ASN A 236 25.25 39.08 -9.27
N PRO A 237 25.69 38.71 -10.50
CA PRO A 237 26.92 39.22 -11.09
C PRO A 237 26.92 40.73 -11.31
N ARG A 238 25.74 41.37 -11.21
CA ARG A 238 25.57 42.82 -11.35
C ARG A 238 25.73 43.60 -10.04
N THR A 239 25.82 42.90 -8.91
CA THR A 239 25.97 43.51 -7.57
C THR A 239 27.33 43.22 -6.92
N SER A 240 28.20 42.50 -7.63
CA SER A 240 29.55 42.11 -7.22
C SER A 240 30.63 42.91 -7.92
#